data_AF-A0A3D4QW42-F1
#
_entry.id   AF-A0A3D4QW42-F1
#
_cell.length_a   1.000
_cell.length_b   1.000
_cell.length_c   1.000
_cell.angle_alpha   90.00
_cell.angle_beta   90.00
_cell.angle_gamma   90.00
#
_symmetry.space_group_name_H-M   'P 1'
#
loop_
_entity.id
_entity.type
_entity.pdbx_description
1 polymer ?
#
loop_
_entity_poly.entity_id
_entity_poly.type
_entity_poly.pdbx_seq_one_letter_code
_entity_poly.pdbx_strand_id
1 'polypeptide(L)'
;MPNIKSAIKRVKVSQTKTLRNKMVKSELKTAVKNFENSLVDSDLEKARLQYAQVVKKIDKAASKGSIHKNAANRKKAKLALRLNTATAAAQK
;
A
#
# COMPACT_ATOMS: atom_id res chain seq x y z
N MET A 1 7.34 25.28 20.22
CA MET A 1 5.93 25.70 20.08
C MET A 1 5.87 26.75 18.96
N PRO A 2 4.85 26.77 18.08
CA PRO A 2 4.79 27.78 17.02
C PRO A 2 4.38 29.12 17.64
N ASN A 3 5.24 30.13 17.52
CA ASN A 3 4.98 31.45 18.11
C ASN A 3 4.13 32.36 17.21
N ILE A 4 4.05 32.05 15.91
CA ILE A 4 3.32 32.82 14.91
C ILE A 4 1.94 32.18 14.64
N LYS A 5 0.87 32.97 14.56
CA LYS A 5 -0.51 32.49 14.31
C LYS A 5 -0.62 31.59 13.08
N SER A 6 0.07 31.94 11.98
CA SER A 6 0.11 31.15 10.76
C SER A 6 0.75 29.77 10.99
N ALA A 7 1.81 29.70 11.79
CA ALA A 7 2.51 28.46 12.11
C ALA A 7 1.66 27.54 13.00
N ILE A 8 0.92 28.08 13.98
CA ILE A 8 -0.04 27.30 14.80
C ILE A 8 -1.08 26.63 13.89
N LYS A 9 -1.63 27.37 12.92
CA LYS A 9 -2.56 26.82 11.92
C LYS A 9 -1.92 25.70 11.09
N ARG A 10 -0.67 25.87 10.64
CA ARG A 10 0.05 24.84 9.86
C ARG A 10 0.26 23.56 10.67
N VAL A 11 0.56 23.65 11.98
CA VAL A 11 0.66 22.47 12.85
C VAL A 11 -0.66 21.71 12.94
N LYS A 12 -1.78 22.41 13.18
CA LYS A 12 -3.11 21.79 13.23
C LYS A 12 -3.48 21.08 11.92
N VAL A 13 -3.21 21.72 10.78
CA VAL A 13 -3.43 21.12 9.45
C VAL A 13 -2.49 19.93 9.21
N SER A 14 -1.23 20.01 9.64
CA SER A 14 -0.27 18.92 9.48
C SER A 14 -0.65 17.69 10.30
N GLN A 15 -1.11 17.87 11.54
CA GLN A 15 -1.57 16.79 12.41
C GLN A 15 -2.71 16.00 11.76
N THR A 16 -3.75 16.68 11.28
CA THR A 16 -4.90 16.03 10.63
C THR A 16 -4.50 15.28 9.35
N LYS A 17 -3.63 15.86 8.51
CA LYS A 17 -3.09 15.18 7.32
C LYS A 17 -2.24 13.97 7.68
N THR A 18 -1.40 14.09 8.71
CA THR A 18 -0.53 13.02 9.21
C THR A 18 -1.36 11.83 9.68
N LEU A 19 -2.43 12.07 10.45
CA LEU A 19 -3.32 10.99 10.92
C LEU A 19 -3.97 10.23 9.75
N ARG A 20 -4.53 10.94 8.77
CA ARG A 20 -5.11 10.30 7.56
C ARG A 20 -4.08 9.48 6.80
N ASN A 21 -2.88 10.04 6.58
CA ASN A 21 -1.80 9.33 5.89
C ASN A 21 -1.31 8.11 6.69
N LYS A 22 -1.30 8.17 8.02
CA LYS A 22 -0.95 7.05 8.89
C LYS A 22 -1.93 5.90 8.70
N MET A 23 -3.24 6.17 8.72
CA MET A 23 -4.30 5.18 8.52
C MET A 23 -4.20 4.49 7.15
N VAL A 24 -4.05 5.27 6.07
CA VAL A 24 -3.91 4.70 4.72
C VAL A 24 -2.65 3.84 4.60
N LYS A 25 -1.53 4.30 5.18
CA LYS A 25 -0.27 3.54 5.16
C LYS A 25 -0.35 2.24 5.97
N SER A 26 -1.02 2.23 7.13
CA SER A 26 -1.20 1.01 7.92
C SER A 26 -2.09 0.02 7.19
N GLU A 27 -3.21 0.46 6.61
CA GLU A 27 -4.10 -0.41 5.84
C GLU A 27 -3.38 -1.06 4.65
N LEU A 28 -2.57 -0.27 3.91
CA LEU A 28 -1.78 -0.78 2.80
C LEU A 28 -0.75 -1.83 3.27
N LYS A 29 -0.06 -1.58 4.39
CA LYS A 29 0.89 -2.56 4.95
C LYS A 29 0.19 -3.87 5.31
N THR A 30 -0.98 -3.81 5.95
CA THR A 30 -1.77 -5.00 6.29
C THR A 30 -2.20 -5.75 5.04
N ALA A 31 -2.70 -5.06 4.02
CA ALA A 31 -3.13 -5.69 2.77
C ALA A 31 -1.97 -6.40 2.05
N VAL A 32 -0.78 -5.79 2.03
CA VAL A 32 0.43 -6.42 1.47
C VAL A 32 0.84 -7.65 2.27
N LYS A 33 0.80 -7.58 3.62
CA LYS A 33 1.16 -8.71 4.47
C LYS A 33 0.21 -9.89 4.28
N ASN A 34 -1.10 -9.62 4.14
CA ASN A 34 -2.08 -10.67 3.88
C ASN A 34 -1.80 -11.39 2.55
N PHE A 35 -1.47 -10.64 1.50
CA PHE A 35 -1.05 -11.21 0.21
C PHE A 35 0.23 -12.05 0.33
N GLU A 36 1.23 -11.56 1.06
CA GLU A 36 2.45 -12.33 1.32
C GLU A 36 2.16 -13.64 2.05
N ASN A 37 1.27 -13.63 3.05
CA ASN A 37 0.87 -14.85 3.75
C ASN A 37 0.16 -15.85 2.81
N SER A 38 -0.76 -15.38 1.96
CA SER A 38 -1.45 -16.27 1.01
C SER A 38 -0.52 -16.87 -0.06
N LEU A 39 0.61 -16.23 -0.36
CA LEU A 39 1.65 -16.84 -1.18
C LEU A 39 2.44 -17.93 -0.45
N VAL A 40 2.65 -17.80 0.87
CA VAL A 40 3.30 -18.85 1.68
C VAL A 40 2.38 -20.07 1.81
N ASP A 41 1.09 -19.83 2.00
CA ASP A 41 0.08 -20.89 2.12
C ASP A 41 -0.20 -21.62 0.78
N SER A 42 0.49 -21.25 -0.32
CA SER A 42 0.39 -21.84 -1.66
C SER A 42 -1.02 -21.83 -2.29
N ASP A 43 -1.92 -20.99 -1.80
CA ASP A 43 -3.27 -20.80 -2.34
C ASP A 43 -3.27 -19.75 -3.47
N LEU A 44 -3.03 -20.22 -4.70
CA LEU A 44 -2.85 -19.37 -5.88
C LEU A 44 -4.12 -18.59 -6.26
N GLU A 45 -5.30 -19.15 -6.07
CA GLU A 45 -6.58 -18.50 -6.40
C GLU A 45 -6.86 -17.34 -5.44
N LYS A 46 -6.64 -17.58 -4.15
CA LYS A 46 -6.79 -16.55 -3.12
C LYS A 46 -5.73 -15.46 -3.25
N ALA A 47 -4.50 -15.83 -3.63
CA ALA A 47 -3.44 -14.87 -3.91
C ALA A 47 -3.78 -13.94 -5.09
N ARG A 48 -4.38 -14.45 -6.18
CA ARG A 48 -4.84 -13.65 -7.33
C ARG A 48 -5.92 -12.64 -6.92
N LEU A 49 -6.93 -13.09 -6.17
CA LEU A 49 -8.00 -12.20 -5.70
C LEU A 49 -7.47 -11.11 -4.77
N GLN A 50 -6.59 -11.47 -3.82
CA GLN A 50 -5.97 -10.50 -2.92
C GLN A 50 -5.06 -9.53 -3.67
N TYR A 51 -4.31 -9.99 -4.68
CA TYR A 51 -3.48 -9.13 -5.50
C TYR A 51 -4.29 -8.00 -6.16
N ALA A 52 -5.44 -8.33 -6.77
CA ALA A 52 -6.32 -7.33 -7.38
C ALA A 52 -6.80 -6.27 -6.36
N GLN A 53 -7.15 -6.71 -5.15
CA GLN A 53 -7.53 -5.79 -4.06
C GLN A 53 -6.36 -4.90 -3.61
N VAL A 54 -5.16 -5.47 -3.46
CA VAL A 54 -3.95 -4.74 -3.05
C VAL A 54 -3.57 -3.68 -4.09
N VAL A 55 -3.60 -4.03 -5.39
CA VAL A 55 -3.34 -3.09 -6.49
C VAL A 55 -4.33 -1.92 -6.44
N LYS A 56 -5.63 -2.20 -6.30
CA LYS A 56 -6.67 -1.17 -6.16
C LYS A 56 -6.41 -0.24 -4.98
N LYS A 57 -5.97 -0.76 -3.83
CA LYS A 57 -5.63 0.04 -2.65
C LYS A 57 -4.37 0.90 -2.88
N ILE A 58 -3.36 0.37 -3.55
CA ILE A 58 -2.14 1.11 -3.92
C ILE A 58 -2.46 2.29 -4.82
N ASP A 59 -3.27 2.08 -5.86
CA ASP A 59 -3.62 3.14 -6.81
C ASP A 59 -4.49 4.22 -6.17
N LYS A 60 -5.43 3.84 -5.28
CA LYS A 60 -6.19 4.80 -4.46
C LYS A 60 -5.31 5.60 -3.50
N ALA A 61 -4.27 4.99 -2.94
CA ALA A 61 -3.32 5.69 -2.07
C ALA A 61 -2.45 6.68 -2.87
N ALA A 62 -2.14 6.35 -4.13
CA ALA A 62 -1.41 7.23 -5.03
C ALA A 62 -2.25 8.43 -5.48
N SER A 63 -3.52 8.21 -5.85
CA SER A 63 -4.42 9.30 -6.26
C SER A 63 -4.70 10.30 -5.14
N LYS A 64 -4.76 9.83 -3.88
CA LYS A 64 -4.89 10.69 -2.69
C LYS A 64 -3.57 11.37 -2.26
N GLY A 65 -2.47 11.10 -2.95
CA GLY A 65 -1.15 11.67 -2.63
C GLY A 65 -0.51 11.12 -1.34
N SER A 66 -1.06 10.05 -0.75
CA SER A 66 -0.47 9.41 0.45
C SER A 66 0.82 8.64 0.13
N ILE A 67 0.97 8.18 -1.12
CA ILE A 67 2.20 7.62 -1.68
C ILE A 67 2.52 8.26 -3.03
N HIS A 68 3.81 8.43 -3.33
CA HIS A 68 4.22 8.93 -4.63
C HIS A 68 3.96 7.92 -5.75
N LYS A 69 3.64 8.39 -6.96
CA LYS A 69 3.38 7.55 -8.15
C LYS A 69 4.47 6.50 -8.40
N ASN A 70 5.74 6.88 -8.27
CA ASN A 70 6.87 5.95 -8.48
C ASN A 70 6.93 4.89 -7.37
N ALA A 71 6.56 5.25 -6.13
CA ALA A 71 6.51 4.29 -5.04
C ALA A 71 5.34 3.31 -5.21
N ALA A 72 4.21 3.77 -5.73
CA ALA A 72 3.08 2.91 -6.11
C ALA A 72 3.49 1.93 -7.22
N ASN A 73 4.09 2.41 -8.31
CA ASN A 73 4.52 1.60 -9.43
C ASN A 73 5.55 0.53 -9.02
N ARG A 74 6.55 0.91 -8.21
CA ARG A 74 7.54 -0.05 -7.69
C ARG A 74 6.89 -1.14 -6.84
N LYS A 75 5.91 -0.80 -6.01
CA LYS A 75 5.18 -1.79 -5.20
C LYS A 75 4.36 -2.74 -6.07
N LYS A 76 3.62 -2.22 -7.05
CA LYS A 76 2.87 -3.05 -8.01
C LYS A 76 3.78 -4.02 -8.75
N ALA A 77 4.89 -3.53 -9.30
CA ALA A 77 5.86 -4.36 -10.02
C ALA A 77 6.45 -5.48 -9.15
N LYS A 78 6.82 -5.17 -7.89
CA LYS A 78 7.38 -6.18 -6.97
C LYS A 78 6.35 -7.27 -6.60
N LEU A 79 5.10 -6.89 -6.38
CA LEU A 79 4.03 -7.84 -6.06
C LEU A 79 3.66 -8.72 -7.27
N ALA A 80 3.60 -8.12 -8.46
CA ALA A 80 3.38 -8.84 -9.71
C ALA A 80 4.47 -9.89 -9.96
N LEU A 81 5.74 -9.50 -9.80
CA LEU A 81 6.87 -10.42 -9.96
C LEU A 81 6.74 -11.63 -9.04
N ARG A 82 6.41 -11.40 -7.76
CA ARG A 82 6.23 -12.49 -6.78
C ARG A 82 5.09 -13.44 -7.12
N LEU A 83 3.96 -12.90 -7.58
CA LEU A 83 2.84 -13.73 -8.03
C LEU A 83 3.26 -14.58 -9.24
N ASN A 84 3.92 -13.96 -10.23
CA ASN A 84 4.35 -14.64 -11.44
C ASN A 84 5.39 -15.73 -11.15
N THR A 85 6.34 -15.48 -10.24
CA THR A 85 7.31 -16.51 -9.83
C THR A 85 6.62 -17.69 -9.14
N ALA A 86 5.60 -17.42 -8.31
CA ALA A 86 4.85 -18.48 -7.63
C ALA A 86 4.02 -19.30 -8.63
N THR A 87 3.38 -18.65 -9.61
CA THR A 87 2.63 -19.36 -10.66
C THR A 87 3.54 -20.16 -11.59
N ALA A 88 4.72 -19.64 -11.93
CA ALA A 88 5.69 -20.34 -12.78
C ALA A 88 6.30 -21.57 -12.07
N ALA A 89 6.51 -21.48 -10.75
CA ALA A 89 6.96 -22.62 -9.95
C ALA A 89 5.91 -23.74 -9.85
N ALA A 90 4.62 -23.40 -9.90
CA ALA A 90 3.54 -24.39 -9.89
C ALA A 90 3.27 -25.05 -11.26
N GLN A 91 3.83 -24.52 -12.35
CA GLN A 91 3.67 -25.03 -13.72
C GLN A 91 4.82 -25.93 -14.19
N LYS A 92 5.88 -26.07 -13.39
CA LYS A 92 6.97 -27.03 -13.59
C LYS A 92 6.77 -28.24 -12.70
#